data_AF-A0A6G3WU94-F1
#
_entry.id   AF-A0A6G3WU94-F1
#
_cell.length_a   1.000
_cell.length_b   1.000
_cell.length_c   1.000
_cell.angle_alpha   90.00
_cell.angle_beta   90.00
_cell.angle_gamma   90.00
#
_symmetry.space_group_name_H-M   'P 1'
#
loop_
_entity.id
_entity.type
_entity.pdbx_description
1 polymer ?
#
loop_
_entity_poly.entity_id
_entity_poly.type
_entity_poly.pdbx_seq_one_letter_code
_entity_poly.pdbx_strand_id
1 'polypeptide(L)'
;WLDRLGTVAGRADELCRYAVLFGDPQLALSAVSRVLDVTAEEVRAAAEAALRPDNRAVLVYEPIEPADEAAEGEEGTDAHEGADK
;
A
#
# COMPACT_ATOMS: atom_id res chain seq x y z
N TRP A 1 -7.82 -8.11 5.08
CA TRP A 1 -7.98 -8.78 3.76
C TRP A 1 -9.36 -9.43 3.66
N LEU A 2 -9.77 -10.27 4.62
CA LEU A 2 -11.11 -10.87 4.65
C LEU A 2 -12.25 -9.85 4.55
N ASP A 3 -12.14 -8.70 5.22
CA ASP A 3 -13.15 -7.63 5.14
C ASP A 3 -13.36 -7.10 3.72
N ARG A 4 -12.33 -7.11 2.86
CA ARG A 4 -12.44 -6.67 1.47
C ARG A 4 -13.33 -7.60 0.65
N LEU A 5 -13.33 -8.89 0.96
CA LEU A 5 -14.23 -9.87 0.34
C LEU A 5 -15.67 -9.78 0.88
N GLY A 6 -15.95 -8.88 1.82
CA GLY A 6 -17.31 -8.64 2.32
C GLY A 6 -18.21 -7.89 1.33
N THR A 7 -17.64 -7.22 0.32
CA THR A 7 -18.39 -6.41 -0.67
C THR A 7 -18.19 -6.94 -2.09
N VAL A 8 -19.14 -6.64 -2.99
CA VAL A 8 -19.02 -7.00 -4.41
C VAL A 8 -17.82 -6.31 -5.05
N ALA A 9 -17.63 -5.01 -4.78
CA ALA A 9 -16.51 -4.25 -5.32
C ALA A 9 -15.15 -4.81 -4.86
N GLY A 10 -14.99 -5.09 -3.57
CA GLY A 10 -13.73 -5.65 -3.05
C GLY A 10 -13.46 -7.09 -3.54
N ARG A 11 -14.50 -7.89 -3.80
CA ARG A 11 -14.33 -9.19 -4.49
C ARG A 11 -13.84 -9.02 -5.91
N ALA A 12 -14.43 -8.09 -6.67
CA ALA A 12 -14.01 -7.83 -8.05
C ALA A 12 -12.54 -7.38 -8.10
N ASP A 13 -12.14 -6.47 -7.19
CA ASP A 13 -10.76 -5.99 -7.10
C ASP A 13 -9.75 -7.14 -6.83
N GLU A 14 -10.03 -7.99 -5.84
CA GLU A 14 -9.14 -9.11 -5.52
C GLU A 14 -9.05 -10.14 -6.67
N LEU A 15 -10.17 -10.48 -7.32
CA LEU A 15 -10.16 -11.40 -8.46
C LEU A 15 -9.34 -10.85 -9.64
N CYS A 16 -9.54 -9.58 -9.99
CA CYS A 16 -8.78 -8.91 -11.03
C CYS A 16 -7.28 -8.84 -10.70
N ARG A 17 -6.94 -8.47 -9.45
CA ARG A 17 -5.55 -8.42 -8.99
C ARG A 17 -4.85 -9.77 -9.13
N TYR A 18 -5.51 -10.85 -8.73
CA TYR A 18 -4.92 -12.20 -8.82
C TYR A 18 -4.80 -12.69 -10.26
N ALA A 19 -5.80 -12.41 -11.11
CA ALA A 19 -5.69 -12.69 -12.55
C ALA A 19 -4.53 -11.94 -13.20
N VAL A 20 -4.30 -10.66 -12.84
CA VAL A 20 -3.22 -9.84 -13.41
C VAL A 20 -1.84 -10.27 -12.91
N LEU A 21 -1.67 -10.44 -11.59
CA LEU A 21 -0.35 -10.72 -11.01
C LEU A 21 0.08 -12.18 -11.17
N PHE A 22 -0.87 -13.12 -11.22
CA PHE A 22 -0.57 -14.54 -11.13
C PHE A 22 -1.25 -15.38 -12.22
N GLY A 23 -2.09 -14.79 -13.08
CA GLY A 23 -2.79 -15.51 -14.14
C GLY A 23 -3.96 -16.38 -13.66
N ASP A 24 -4.21 -16.44 -12.35
CA ASP A 24 -5.26 -17.27 -11.75
C ASP A 24 -6.05 -16.50 -10.69
N PRO A 25 -7.31 -16.07 -10.99
CA PRO A 25 -8.16 -15.40 -10.01
C PRO A 25 -8.57 -16.31 -8.83
N GLN A 26 -8.53 -17.64 -8.98
CA GLN A 26 -8.94 -18.58 -7.92
C GLN A 26 -7.98 -18.55 -6.73
N LEU A 27 -6.74 -18.09 -6.94
CA LEU A 27 -5.78 -17.90 -5.85
C LEU A 27 -6.25 -16.90 -4.78
N ALA A 28 -7.19 -16.01 -5.09
CA ALA A 28 -7.84 -15.16 -4.09
C ALA A 28 -8.59 -15.98 -3.04
N LEU A 29 -9.17 -17.12 -3.40
CA LEU A 29 -10.06 -17.89 -2.52
C LEU A 29 -9.31 -18.83 -1.56
N SER A 30 -8.01 -19.02 -1.75
CA SER A 30 -7.17 -19.91 -0.93
C SER A 30 -6.27 -19.17 0.06
N ALA A 31 -6.36 -17.84 0.16
CA ALA A 31 -5.42 -17.09 0.99
C ALA A 31 -5.48 -17.45 2.48
N VAL A 32 -6.66 -17.81 3.02
CA VAL A 32 -6.78 -18.23 4.44
C VAL A 32 -5.99 -19.50 4.70
N SER A 33 -6.16 -20.54 3.87
CA SER A 33 -5.41 -21.80 4.02
C SER A 33 -3.91 -21.51 3.95
N ARG A 34 -3.47 -20.79 2.90
CA ARG A 34 -2.05 -20.47 2.71
C ARG A 34 -1.42 -19.73 3.89
N VAL A 35 -2.17 -18.84 4.55
CA VAL A 35 -1.68 -18.13 5.74
C VAL A 35 -1.57 -19.05 6.95
N LEU A 36 -2.52 -19.97 7.12
CA LEU A 36 -2.48 -20.95 8.21
C LEU A 36 -1.41 -22.03 8.02
N ASP A 37 -1.03 -22.29 6.77
CA ASP A 37 0.00 -23.25 6.40
C ASP A 37 1.44 -22.72 6.62
N VAL A 38 1.61 -21.42 6.95
CA VAL A 38 2.92 -20.80 7.16
C VAL A 38 3.60 -21.33 8.43
N THR A 39 4.85 -21.75 8.28
CA THR A 39 5.69 -22.29 9.37
C THR A 39 6.69 -21.26 9.90
N ALA A 40 7.26 -21.53 11.09
CA ALA A 40 8.30 -20.70 11.69
C ALA A 40 9.60 -20.73 10.88
N GLU A 41 9.91 -21.87 10.28
CA GLU A 41 11.08 -22.09 9.43
C GLU A 41 10.99 -21.25 8.15
N GLU A 42 9.83 -21.24 7.48
CA GLU A 42 9.61 -20.41 6.29
C GLU A 42 9.69 -18.92 6.62
N VAL A 43 9.16 -18.50 7.77
CA VAL A 43 9.29 -17.11 8.24
C VAL A 43 10.77 -16.74 8.43
N ARG A 44 11.56 -17.63 9.05
CA ARG A 44 13.00 -17.39 9.25
C ARG A 44 13.74 -17.28 7.91
N ALA A 45 13.48 -18.20 6.99
CA ALA A 45 14.10 -18.18 5.66
C ALA A 45 13.73 -16.91 4.88
N ALA A 46 12.46 -16.50 4.92
CA ALA A 46 12.00 -15.27 4.28
C ALA A 46 12.65 -14.02 4.88
N ALA A 47 12.78 -13.97 6.21
CA ALA A 47 13.43 -12.86 6.91
C ALA A 47 14.92 -12.76 6.53
N GLU A 48 15.66 -13.87 6.54
CA GLU A 48 17.06 -13.91 6.11
C GLU A 48 17.23 -13.47 4.65
N ALA A 49 16.29 -13.85 3.78
CA ALA A 49 16.33 -13.47 2.38
C ALA A 49 16.01 -11.97 2.15
N ALA A 50 15.05 -11.40 2.87
CA ALA A 50 14.49 -10.07 2.59
C ALA A 50 15.07 -8.94 3.45
N LEU A 51 15.38 -9.19 4.73
CA LEU A 51 15.81 -8.17 5.69
C LEU A 51 17.32 -7.96 5.66
N ARG A 52 17.83 -7.53 4.50
CA ARG A 52 19.27 -7.25 4.31
C ARG A 52 19.58 -5.77 4.57
N PRO A 53 20.74 -5.45 5.18
CA PRO A 53 21.18 -4.05 5.35
C PRO A 53 21.19 -3.28 4.03
N ASP A 54 21.56 -3.96 2.95
CA ASP A 54 21.72 -3.41 1.60
C ASP A 54 20.39 -3.04 0.93
N ASN A 55 19.25 -3.51 1.47
CA ASN A 55 17.91 -3.27 0.95
C ASN A 55 17.10 -2.36 1.92
N ARG A 56 17.77 -1.44 2.61
CA ARG A 56 17.16 -0.51 3.57
C ARG A 56 17.01 0.88 2.97
N ALA A 57 15.77 1.35 2.84
CA ALA A 57 15.45 2.75 2.52
C ALA A 57 14.87 3.46 3.75
N VAL A 58 15.26 4.72 3.99
CA VAL A 58 14.74 5.56 5.08
C VAL A 58 14.33 6.92 4.53
N LEU A 59 13.10 7.32 4.83
CA LEU A 59 12.59 8.66 4.60
C LEU A 59 12.33 9.32 5.96
N VAL A 60 13.05 10.41 6.24
CA VAL A 60 12.87 11.20 7.46
C VAL A 60 12.29 12.54 7.06
N TYR A 61 11.15 12.89 7.66
CA TYR A 61 10.61 14.25 7.61
C TYR A 61 11.10 15.00 8.84
N GLU A 62 11.81 16.10 8.62
CA GLU A 62 12.26 16.98 9.69
C GLU A 62 11.28 18.16 9.83
N PRO A 63 11.03 18.65 11.05
CA PRO A 63 10.28 19.88 11.24
C PRO A 63 10.98 21.03 10.51
N ILE A 64 10.22 21.78 9.71
CA ILE A 64 10.65 23.11 9.30
C ILE A 64 10.55 24.01 10.52
N GLU A 65 11.63 24.69 10.91
CA GLU A 65 11.50 25.78 11.86
C GLU A 65 10.49 26.77 11.26
N PRO A 66 9.53 27.26 12.06
CA PRO A 66 8.66 28.32 11.58
C PRO A 66 9.59 29.46 11.16
N ALA A 67 9.57 29.82 9.87
CA ALA A 67 10.10 31.09 9.47
C ALA A 67 9.37 32.12 10.34
N ASP A 68 10.11 32.95 11.07
CA ASP A 68 9.55 34.11 11.76
C ASP A 68 8.98 35.05 10.68
N GLU A 69 7.79 34.74 10.18
CA GLU A 69 7.03 35.59 9.27
C GLU A 69 6.21 36.56 10.11
N ALA A 70 6.94 37.54 10.64
CA ALA A 70 6.46 38.91 10.58
C ALA A 70 6.53 39.38 9.11
N ALA A 71 5.56 38.96 8.27
CA ALA A 71 5.17 39.67 7.07
C ALA A 71 3.82 39.14 6.56
N GLU A 72 2.83 40.02 6.63
CA GLU A 72 1.45 39.80 6.22
C GLU A 72 1.33 39.49 4.71
N GLY A 73 0.46 38.51 4.40
CA GLY A 73 -0.49 38.56 3.28
C GLY A 73 0.02 38.35 1.86
N GLU A 74 -0.31 37.20 1.28
CA GLU A 74 -0.82 37.12 -0.09
C GLU A 74 -1.60 35.81 -0.29
N GLU A 75 -2.92 35.95 -0.49
CA GLU A 75 -3.84 34.87 -0.84
C GLU A 75 -3.50 34.30 -2.22
N GLY A 76 -3.03 33.05 -2.27
CA GLY A 76 -2.91 32.26 -3.50
C GLY A 76 -4.19 31.47 -3.75
N THR A 77 -5.02 31.95 -4.66
CA THR A 77 -6.30 31.40 -5.14
C THR A 77 -6.29 29.91 -5.44
N ASP A 78 -7.26 29.19 -4.85
CA ASP A 78 -7.66 27.82 -5.19
C ASP A 78 -8.50 27.83 -6.47
N ALA A 79 -7.97 27.25 -7.55
CA ALA A 79 -8.70 27.01 -8.79
C ALA A 79 -8.11 25.80 -9.52
N HIS A 80 -8.62 24.59 -9.22
CA HIS A 80 -8.50 23.46 -10.12
C HIS A 80 -9.88 23.08 -10.65
N GLU A 81 -10.38 23.91 -11.58
CA GLU A 81 -11.48 23.57 -12.47
C GLU A 81 -10.94 22.64 -13.57
N GLY A 82 -11.48 21.42 -13.63
CA GLY A 82 -11.19 20.44 -14.67
C GLY A 82 -12.48 19.85 -15.21
N ALA A 83 -13.01 20.49 -16.25
CA ALA A 83 -13.92 19.91 -17.24
C ALA A 83 -13.29 18.61 -17.82
N ASP A 84 -14.01 17.64 -18.39
CA ASP A 84 -14.98 17.78 -19.47
C ASP A 84 -15.65 16.40 -19.73
N LYS A 85 -16.93 16.45 -20.15
CA LYS A 85 -17.79 15.48 -20.88
C LYS A 85 -17.99 14.04 -20.42
#